data_AF-A0A1G5I035-F1
#
_entry.id   AF-A0A1G5I035-F1
#
_cell.length_a   1.000
_cell.length_b   1.000
_cell.length_c   1.000
_cell.angle_alpha   90.00
_cell.angle_beta   90.00
_cell.angle_gamma   90.00
#
_symmetry.space_group_name_H-M   'P 1'
#
loop_
_entity.id
_entity.type
_entity.pdbx_description
1 polymer ?
#
loop_
_entity_poly.entity_id
_entity_poly.type
_entity_poly.pdbx_seq_one_letter_code
_entity_poly.pdbx_strand_id
1 'polypeptide(L)' 'MEKLQSKIAEYVGNYSRKHGYPPTVEELIRTFGVPTIICMMFYILNLFRIGMVRNSLFFGTGDLKLIPIKTK' A
#
# COMPACT_ATOMS: atom_id res chain seq x y z
N MET A 1 5.31 7.47 15.31
CA MET A 1 4.67 7.28 13.98
C MET A 1 5.67 7.50 12.84
N GLU A 2 6.48 8.56 12.86
CA GLU A 2 7.48 8.85 11.80
C GLU A 2 8.42 7.69 11.47
N LYS A 3 9.01 7.03 12.49
CA LYS A 3 9.92 5.88 12.26
C LYS A 3 9.29 4.77 11.40
N LEU A 4 7.99 4.55 11.54
CA LEU A 4 7.27 3.52 10.80
C LEU A 4 6.91 4.01 9.39
N GLN A 5 6.57 5.29 9.23
CA GLN A 5 6.38 5.90 7.91
C GLN A 5 7.68 5.87 7.10
N SER A 6 8.83 6.21 7.70
CA SER A 6 10.13 6.12 7.05
C SER A 6 10.45 4.68 6.62
N LYS A 7 10.17 3.69 7.47
CA LYS A 7 10.34 2.26 7.11
C LYS A 7 9.45 1.85 5.93
N ILE A 8 8.19 2.31 5.91
CA ILE A 8 7.27 2.02 4.81
C ILE A 8 7.75 2.70 3.52
N ALA A 9 8.16 3.98 3.56
CA ALA A 9 8.70 4.69 2.40
C ALA A 9 9.97 4.03 1.85
N GLU A 10 10.90 3.66 2.73
CA GLU A 10 12.13 2.98 2.37
C GLU A 10 11.84 1.62 1.72
N TYR A 11 10.92 0.84 2.32
CA TYR A 11 10.47 -0.42 1.74
C TYR A 11 9.86 -0.20 0.36
N VAL A 12 8.95 0.76 0.21
CA VAL A 12 8.28 1.08 -1.06
C VAL A 12 9.30 1.45 -2.14
N GLY A 13 10.27 2.30 -1.82
CA GLY A 13 11.35 2.68 -2.73
C GLY A 13 12.25 1.50 -3.12
N ASN A 14 12.65 0.68 -2.15
CA ASN A 14 13.46 -0.52 -2.40
C ASN A 14 12.72 -1.57 -3.21
N TYR A 15 11.44 -1.78 -2.91
CA TYR A 15 10.57 -2.70 -3.62
C TYR A 15 10.44 -2.31 -5.08
N SER A 16 10.18 -1.03 -5.34
CA SER A 16 10.04 -0.47 -6.69
C SER A 16 11.33 -0.62 -7.50
N ARG A 17 12.49 -0.35 -6.88
CA ARG A 17 13.80 -0.55 -7.53
C ARG A 17 14.10 -2.01 -7.85
N LYS A 18 13.69 -2.93 -6.97
CA LYS A 18 13.96 -4.36 -7.12
C LYS A 18 13.04 -5.04 -8.14
N HIS A 19 11.75 -4.68 -8.16
CA HIS A 19 10.75 -5.38 -8.97
C HIS A 19 10.33 -4.60 -10.23
N GLY A 20 10.71 -3.32 -10.33
CA GLY A 20 10.30 -2.46 -11.45
C GLY A 20 8.85 -1.95 -11.35
N TYR A 21 8.15 -2.23 -10.26
CA TYR A 21 6.80 -1.71 -9.99
C TYR A 21 6.60 -1.36 -8.51
N PRO A 22 5.78 -0.35 -8.19
CA PRO A 22 5.47 0.00 -6.81
C PRO A 22 4.66 -1.10 -6.13
N PRO A 23 4.92 -1.39 -4.84
CA PRO A 23 4.25 -2.47 -4.12
C PRO A 23 2.75 -2.21 -4.01
N THR A 24 2.00 -3.30 -3.88
CA THR A 24 0.57 -3.26 -3.59
C THR A 24 0.30 -3.14 -2.09
N VAL A 25 -0.91 -2.71 -1.72
CA VAL A 25 -1.36 -2.72 -0.32
C VAL A 25 -1.28 -4.12 0.29
N GLU A 26 -1.56 -5.17 -0.49
CA GLU A 26 -1.43 -6.55 -0.03
C GLU A 26 0.03 -6.93 0.29
N GLU A 27 0.98 -6.55 -0.57
CA GLU A 27 2.42 -6.79 -0.32
C GLU A 27 2.91 -6.02 0.91
N LEU A 28 2.36 -4.83 1.15
CA LEU A 28 2.61 -4.08 2.38
C LEU A 28 2.02 -4.78 3.61
N ILE A 29 0.81 -5.32 3.52
CA ILE A 29 0.19 -6.09 4.61
C ILE A 29 0.98 -7.36 4.91
N ARG A 30 1.45 -8.08 3.88
CA ARG A 30 2.29 -9.28 4.05
C ARG A 30 3.61 -8.96 4.74
N THR A 31 4.15 -7.76 4.54
CA THR A 31 5.45 -7.36 5.09
C THR A 31 5.35 -6.74 6.49
N PHE A 32 4.37 -5.86 6.70
CA PHE A 32 4.24 -5.05 7.92
C PHE A 32 3.12 -5.52 8.85
N GLY A 33 2.21 -6.36 8.36
CA GLY A 33 1.04 -6.85 9.10
C GLY A 33 -0.20 -5.95 8.94
N VAL A 34 -1.38 -6.56 8.99
CA VAL A 34 -2.68 -5.89 8.91
C VAL A 34 -2.83 -4.73 9.91
N PRO A 35 -2.51 -4.89 11.22
CA PRO A 35 -2.74 -3.84 12.20
C PRO A 35 -1.92 -2.57 11.90
N THR A 36 -0.68 -2.76 11.46
CA THR A 36 0.24 -1.68 11.13
C THR A 36 -0.21 -0.89 9.91
N ILE A 37 -0.72 -1.57 8.87
CA ILE A 37 -1.25 -0.93 7.68
C ILE A 37 -2.56 -0.18 7.97
N ILE A 38 -3.44 -0.74 8.81
CA ILE A 38 -4.67 -0.05 9.24
C ILE A 38 -4.33 1.22 10.04
N CYS A 39 -3.41 1.14 11.01
CA CYS A 39 -2.98 2.32 11.76
C CYS A 39 -2.31 3.40 10.88
N MET A 40 -1.75 2.99 9.73
CA MET A 40 -1.08 3.88 8.77
C MET A 40 -1.92 4.15 7.52
N MET A 41 -3.23 3.86 7.54
CA MET A 41 -4.07 3.91 6.34
C MET A 41 -4.01 5.27 5.64
N PHE A 42 -4.04 6.38 6.39
CA PHE A 42 -3.88 7.72 5.83
C PHE A 42 -2.55 7.93 5.10
N TYR A 43 -1.47 7.40 5.65
CA TYR A 43 -0.14 7.48 5.04
C TYR A 43 -0.07 6.62 3.76
N ILE A 44 -0.61 5.40 3.81
CA ILE A 44 -0.70 4.50 2.64
C ILE A 44 -1.56 5.12 1.54
N LEU A 45 -2.68 5.76 1.88
CA LEU A 45 -3.54 6.48 0.92
C LEU A 45 -2.80 7.64 0.26
N ASN A 46 -1.97 8.38 1.00
CA ASN A 46 -1.14 9.43 0.43
C ASN A 46 -0.10 8.85 -0.54
N LEU A 47 0.56 7.75 -0.18
CA LEU A 47 1.50 7.04 -1.07
C LEU A 47 0.80 6.49 -2.32
N PHE A 48 -0.44 6.00 -2.18
CA PHE A 48 -1.28 5.56 -3.30
C PHE A 48 -1.60 6.73 -4.23
N ARG A 49 -1.96 7.90 -3.67
CA ARG A 49 -2.31 9.10 -4.45
C ARG A 49 -1.16 9.61 -5.33
N ILE A 50 0.08 9.43 -4.88
CA ILE A 50 1.29 9.80 -5.64
C ILE A 50 1.84 8.65 -6.49
N GLY A 51 1.15 7.51 -6.57
CA GLY A 51 1.53 6.36 -7.40
C GLY A 51 2.68 5.51 -6.85
N MET A 52 3.09 5.73 -5.60
CA MET A 52 4.14 4.93 -4.95
C MET A 52 3.63 3.63 -4.34
N VAL A 53 2.32 3.49 -4.17
CA VAL A 53 1.67 2.23 -3.80
C VAL A 53 0.58 1.96 -4.81
N ARG A 54 0.45 0.71 -5.25
CA ARG A 54 -0.65 0.29 -6.11
C ARG A 54 -1.79 -0.24 -5.26
N ASN A 55 -3.02 0.02 -5.69
CA ASN A 55 -4.14 -0.72 -5.15
C ASN A 55 -3.99 -2.17 -5.62
N SER A 56 -4.14 -3.13 -4.72
CA SER A 56 -4.18 -4.55 -5.05
C SER A 56 -5.49 -4.92 -5.74
N LEU A 57 -6.00 -4.11 -6.68
CA LEU A 57 -7.26 -4.30 -7.41
C LEU A 57 -7.38 -5.65 -8.15
N PHE A 58 -6.38 -6.52 -8.03
CA PHE A 58 -6.54 -7.98 -8.09
C PHE A 58 -6.84 -8.55 -6.69
N PHE A 59 -7.96 -8.13 -6.08
CA PHE A 59 -8.49 -8.77 -4.89
C PHE A 59 -9.02 -10.15 -5.29
N GLY A 60 -8.19 -11.18 -5.10
CA GLY A 60 -8.55 -12.60 -5.15
C GLY A 60 -8.87 -13.17 -3.77
N THR A 61 -9.33 -12.35 -2.83
CA THR A 61 -9.83 -12.80 -1.52
C THR A 61 -11.31 -12.45 -1.41
N GLY A 62 -12.11 -13.49 -1.18
CA GLY A 62 -13.57 -13.49 -1.26
C GLY A 62 -14.31 -12.32 -0.60
N ASP A 63 -15.52 -12.09 -1.13
CA ASP A 63 -16.64 -11.30 -0.60
C ASP A 63 -16.47 -9.80 -0.31
N LEU A 64 -15.26 -9.23 -0.36
CA LEU A 64 -15.09 -7.79 -0.20
C LEU A 64 -15.33 -7.04 -1.52
N LYS A 65 -16.59 -6.63 -1.74
CA LYS A 65 -17.00 -5.82 -2.90
C LYS A 65 -16.34 -4.44 -2.89
N LEU A 66 -15.93 -4.05 -4.09
CA LEU A 66 -15.21 -2.83 -4.45
C LEU A 66 -15.96 -1.54 -4.05
N ILE A 67 -15.28 -0.58 -3.45
CA ILE A 67 -15.71 0.84 -3.48
C ILE A 67 -14.95 1.50 -4.63
N PRO A 68 -15.60 1.79 -5.78
CA PRO A 68 -14.95 2.49 -6.88
C PRO A 68 -14.66 3.93 -6.46
N ILE A 69 -13.39 4.25 -6.23
CA ILE A 69 -12.96 5.63 -6.10
C ILE A 69 -12.91 6.21 -7.52
N LYS A 70 -13.93 7.00 -7.89
CA LYS A 70 -13.87 7.83 -9.08
C LYS A 70 -12.82 8.93 -8.86
N THR A 71 -11.70 8.83 -9.56
CA THR A 71 -10.80 9.97 -9.75
C THR A 71 -11.54 10.99 -10.63
N LYS A 72 -11.83 12.17 -10.07
CA LYS A 72 -12.30 13.34 -10.82
C LYS A 72 -11.11 14.11 -11.36
#